data_AF-A0A7J3D5P7-F1
#
_entry.id   AF-A0A7J3D5P7-F1
#
_cell.length_a   1.000
_cell.length_b   1.000
_cell.length_c   1.000
_cell.angle_alpha   90.00
_cell.angle_beta   90.00
_cell.angle_gamma   90.00
#
_symmetry.space_group_name_H-M   'P 1'
#
loop_
_entity.id
_entity.type
_entity.pdbx_description
1 polymer ?
#
loop_
_entity_poly.entity_id
_entity_poly.type
_entity_poly.pdbx_seq_one_letter_code
_entity_poly.pdbx_strand_id
1 'polypeptide(L)'
;MSSKFTSVRLTMEGERFELLVRPDPALNYKMGKPLELSQVIGIEEVFSDSAKGLRVSEEKLKKVFHTTDFYAIAEIILKKGELQLTLEQRRRLIEEKKKAIIAILTKNFVDPRTNSPHPPIRFEQALEQVRVSIDPFRSAEEQLQTVIDALRPILPLKS
;
A
#
# COMPACT_ATOMS: atom_id res chain seq x y z
N MET A 1 2.80 -21.81 -4.20
CA MET A 1 1.91 -21.43 -5.32
C MET A 1 1.54 -19.98 -5.12
N SER A 2 1.92 -19.09 -6.04
CA SER A 2 1.52 -17.68 -5.94
C SER A 2 0.01 -17.61 -6.11
N SER A 3 -0.69 -17.06 -5.12
CA SER A 3 -2.13 -16.83 -5.19
C SER A 3 -2.40 -15.95 -6.41
N LYS A 4 -3.03 -16.51 -7.45
CA LYS A 4 -3.33 -15.80 -8.70
C LYS A 4 -4.19 -14.53 -8.48
N PHE A 5 -4.83 -14.45 -7.32
CA PHE A 5 -5.72 -13.38 -6.92
C PHE A 5 -5.38 -12.89 -5.50
N THR A 6 -5.65 -11.62 -5.26
CA THR A 6 -5.73 -11.02 -3.92
C THR A 6 -7.16 -10.55 -3.66
N SER A 7 -7.44 -10.07 -2.45
CA SER A 7 -8.75 -9.57 -2.07
C SER A 7 -8.77 -8.07 -1.78
N VAL A 8 -9.89 -7.42 -2.10
CA VAL A 8 -10.22 -6.08 -1.60
C VAL A 8 -11.38 -6.22 -0.63
N ARG A 9 -11.22 -5.68 0.58
CA ARG A 9 -12.19 -5.81 1.66
C ARG A 9 -12.89 -4.48 1.93
N LEU A 10 -14.21 -4.50 2.01
CA LEU A 10 -15.01 -3.37 2.47
C LEU A 10 -15.93 -3.87 3.59
N THR A 11 -15.96 -3.15 4.72
CA THR A 11 -16.97 -3.35 5.75
C THR A 11 -17.94 -2.18 5.72
N MET A 12 -19.22 -2.44 5.48
CA MET A 12 -20.26 -1.42 5.40
C MET A 12 -21.52 -1.93 6.10
N GLU A 13 -22.12 -1.11 6.96
CA GLU A 13 -23.29 -1.49 7.78
C GLU A 13 -23.12 -2.78 8.61
N GLY A 14 -21.90 -3.07 9.04
CA GLY A 14 -21.59 -4.30 9.79
C GLY A 14 -21.46 -5.57 8.95
N GLU A 15 -21.71 -5.48 7.64
CA GLU A 15 -21.53 -6.56 6.67
C GLU A 15 -20.16 -6.45 5.99
N ARG A 16 -19.56 -7.60 5.68
CA ARG A 16 -18.25 -7.70 5.01
C ARG A 16 -18.44 -8.09 3.55
N PHE A 17 -17.74 -7.38 2.68
CA PHE A 17 -17.73 -7.60 1.24
C PHE A 17 -16.29 -7.73 0.78
N GLU A 18 -16.02 -8.78 0.01
CA GLU A 18 -14.71 -9.10 -0.54
C GLU A 18 -14.81 -9.28 -2.05
N LEU A 19 -13.84 -8.73 -2.76
CA LEU A 19 -13.66 -8.95 -4.20
C LEU A 19 -12.33 -9.62 -4.46
N LEU A 20 -12.34 -10.65 -5.30
CA LEU A 20 -11.12 -11.27 -5.80
C LEU A 20 -10.62 -10.53 -7.03
N VAL A 21 -9.41 -9.96 -6.90
CA VAL A 21 -8.80 -9.07 -7.89
C VAL A 21 -7.41 -9.55 -8.26
N ARG A 22 -6.94 -9.15 -9.44
CA ARG A 22 -5.54 -9.37 -9.85
C ARG A 22 -4.64 -8.40 -9.09
N PRO A 23 -3.56 -8.86 -8.43
CA PRO A 23 -2.77 -8.02 -7.54
C PRO A 23 -2.23 -6.73 -8.16
N ASP A 24 -1.52 -6.81 -9.30
CA ASP A 24 -0.87 -5.64 -9.90
C ASP A 24 -1.86 -4.66 -10.56
N PRO A 25 -2.86 -5.13 -11.35
CA PRO A 25 -3.93 -4.26 -11.82
C PRO A 25 -4.68 -3.55 -10.70
N ALA A 26 -5.00 -4.24 -9.60
CA ALA A 26 -5.70 -3.64 -8.46
C ALA A 26 -4.87 -2.56 -7.76
N LEU A 27 -3.56 -2.82 -7.55
CA LEU A 27 -2.66 -1.82 -6.98
C LEU A 27 -2.57 -0.58 -7.87
N ASN A 28 -2.41 -0.77 -9.18
CA ASN A 28 -2.36 0.33 -10.14
C ASN A 28 -3.66 1.16 -10.18
N TYR A 29 -4.82 0.49 -10.09
CA TYR A 29 -6.12 1.15 -10.02
C TYR A 29 -6.22 2.01 -8.75
N LYS A 30 -5.78 1.49 -7.59
CA LYS A 30 -5.71 2.25 -6.33
C LYS A 30 -4.75 3.44 -6.39
N MET A 31 -3.69 3.36 -7.19
CA MET A 31 -2.77 4.48 -7.45
C MET A 31 -3.33 5.52 -8.44
N GLY A 32 -4.57 5.35 -8.92
CA GLY A 32 -5.24 6.30 -9.82
C GLY A 32 -4.89 6.13 -11.30
N LYS A 33 -4.27 5.01 -11.71
CA LYS A 33 -4.06 4.74 -13.13
C LYS A 33 -5.40 4.41 -13.82
N PRO A 34 -5.64 4.89 -15.05
CA PRO A 34 -6.85 4.56 -15.80
C PRO A 34 -6.78 3.10 -16.24
N LEU A 35 -7.53 2.25 -15.54
CA LEU A 35 -7.64 0.82 -15.80
C LEU A 35 -9.10 0.43 -15.82
N GLU A 36 -9.47 -0.48 -16.74
CA GLU A 36 -10.81 -1.02 -16.80
C GLU A 36 -11.04 -2.02 -15.66
N LEU A 37 -12.27 -2.06 -15.14
CA LEU A 37 -12.65 -2.97 -14.06
C LEU A 37 -12.45 -4.45 -14.45
N SER A 38 -12.69 -4.80 -15.71
CA SER A 38 -12.47 -6.15 -16.26
C SER A 38 -11.02 -6.65 -16.11
N GLN A 39 -10.04 -5.74 -16.21
CA GLN A 39 -8.62 -6.04 -16.07
C GLN A 39 -8.24 -6.22 -14.60
N VAL A 40 -8.91 -5.49 -13.71
CA VAL A 40 -8.69 -5.53 -12.26
C VAL A 40 -9.34 -6.75 -11.62
N ILE A 41 -10.59 -7.02 -11.96
CA ILE A 41 -11.42 -8.05 -11.35
C ILE A 41 -10.94 -9.44 -11.82
N GLY A 42 -10.68 -10.31 -10.87
CA GLY A 42 -10.28 -11.69 -11.13
C GLY A 42 -11.48 -12.60 -11.31
N ILE A 43 -12.48 -12.47 -10.43
CA ILE A 43 -13.72 -13.23 -10.43
C ILE A 43 -14.88 -12.25 -10.28
N GLU A 44 -15.89 -12.35 -11.16
CA GLU A 44 -17.05 -11.46 -11.20
C GLU A 44 -18.11 -11.83 -10.15
N GLU A 45 -17.68 -11.97 -8.89
CA GLU A 45 -18.55 -12.32 -7.77
C GLU A 45 -18.15 -11.54 -6.51
N VAL A 46 -19.15 -11.19 -5.69
CA VAL A 46 -18.94 -10.56 -4.38
C VAL A 46 -19.04 -11.61 -3.28
N PHE A 47 -17.98 -11.73 -2.49
CA PHE A 47 -17.87 -12.72 -1.42
C PHE A 47 -18.07 -12.07 -0.05
N SER A 48 -18.68 -12.77 0.89
CA SER A 48 -18.61 -12.40 2.31
C SER A 48 -17.31 -12.93 2.95
N ASP A 49 -16.80 -14.04 2.42
CA ASP A 49 -15.51 -14.66 2.78
C ASP A 49 -14.97 -15.39 1.56
N SER A 50 -14.03 -14.76 0.85
CA SER A 50 -13.41 -15.31 -0.36
C SER A 50 -12.53 -16.53 -0.07
N ALA A 51 -11.98 -16.66 1.15
CA ALA A 51 -11.17 -17.81 1.53
C ALA A 51 -12.02 -19.08 1.70
N LYS A 52 -13.28 -18.92 2.11
CA LYS A 52 -14.27 -20.01 2.23
C LYS A 52 -15.19 -20.16 1.01
N GLY A 53 -15.07 -19.28 0.01
CA GLY A 53 -15.96 -19.28 -1.15
C GLY A 53 -17.41 -18.88 -0.83
N LEU A 54 -17.64 -18.16 0.27
CA LEU A 54 -18.98 -17.74 0.68
C LEU A 54 -19.39 -16.48 -0.08
N ARG A 55 -20.47 -16.57 -0.85
CA ARG A 55 -21.04 -15.47 -1.63
C ARG A 55 -22.00 -14.63 -0.80
N VAL A 56 -22.08 -13.35 -1.11
CA VAL A 56 -23.10 -12.47 -0.54
C VAL A 56 -24.43 -12.70 -1.26
N SER A 57 -25.54 -12.76 -0.51
CA SER A 57 -26.88 -12.83 -1.10
C SER A 57 -27.28 -11.50 -1.77
N GLU A 58 -28.07 -11.59 -2.85
CA GLU A 58 -28.56 -10.40 -3.56
C GLU A 58 -29.36 -9.45 -2.66
N GLU A 59 -30.11 -9.98 -1.70
CA GLU A 59 -30.86 -9.18 -0.71
C GLU A 59 -29.94 -8.26 0.09
N LYS A 60 -28.77 -8.77 0.52
CA LYS A 60 -27.78 -7.98 1.26
C LYS A 60 -27.12 -6.94 0.36
N LEU A 61 -26.78 -7.31 -0.89
CA LEU A 61 -26.22 -6.37 -1.85
C LEU A 61 -27.19 -5.22 -2.12
N LYS A 62 -28.46 -5.52 -2.36
CA LYS A 62 -29.50 -4.52 -2.59
C LYS A 62 -29.78 -3.67 -1.37
N LYS A 63 -29.72 -4.23 -0.16
CA LYS A 63 -29.90 -3.48 1.09
C LYS A 63 -28.78 -2.45 1.29
N VAL A 64 -27.53 -2.87 1.07
CA VAL A 64 -26.33 -2.09 1.44
C VAL A 64 -25.85 -1.17 0.31
N PHE A 65 -25.91 -1.63 -0.95
CA PHE A 65 -25.45 -0.86 -2.11
C PHE A 65 -26.62 -0.26 -2.93
N HIS A 66 -27.87 -0.57 -2.60
CA HIS A 66 -29.07 -0.13 -3.34
C HIS A 66 -29.11 -0.59 -4.81
N THR A 67 -28.24 -1.52 -5.19
CA THR A 67 -28.14 -2.09 -6.53
C THR A 67 -27.74 -3.56 -6.43
N THR A 68 -27.99 -4.31 -7.51
CA THR A 68 -27.50 -5.67 -7.72
C THR A 68 -26.51 -5.73 -8.89
N ASP A 69 -26.23 -4.59 -9.54
CA ASP A 69 -25.24 -4.54 -10.60
C ASP A 69 -23.83 -4.77 -10.04
N PHE A 70 -23.19 -5.83 -10.52
CA PHE A 70 -21.87 -6.25 -10.06
C PHE A 70 -20.82 -5.16 -10.30
N TYR A 71 -20.80 -4.51 -11.48
CA TYR A 71 -19.77 -3.53 -11.80
C TYR A 71 -19.89 -2.26 -10.96
N ALA A 72 -21.11 -1.76 -10.74
CA ALA A 72 -21.36 -0.65 -9.83
C ALA A 72 -20.91 -0.97 -8.39
N ILE A 73 -21.23 -2.16 -7.88
CA ILE A 73 -20.80 -2.60 -6.54
C ILE A 73 -19.28 -2.74 -6.50
N ALA A 74 -18.68 -3.32 -7.54
CA ALA A 74 -17.26 -3.56 -7.62
C ALA A 74 -16.47 -2.25 -7.60
N GLU A 75 -16.95 -1.23 -8.31
CA GLU A 75 -16.36 0.10 -8.30
C GLU A 75 -16.39 0.73 -6.90
N ILE A 76 -17.50 0.61 -6.17
CA ILE A 76 -17.64 1.12 -4.80
C ILE A 76 -16.64 0.41 -3.87
N ILE A 77 -16.56 -0.92 -3.93
CA ILE A 77 -15.63 -1.71 -3.11
C ILE A 77 -14.17 -1.40 -3.49
N LEU A 78 -13.85 -1.26 -4.77
CA LEU A 78 -12.50 -0.91 -5.22
C LEU A 78 -12.11 0.51 -4.80
N LYS A 79 -13.04 1.46 -4.76
CA LYS A 79 -12.76 2.84 -4.32
C LYS A 79 -12.63 2.92 -2.80
N LYS A 80 -13.62 2.42 -2.05
CA LYS A 80 -13.71 2.59 -0.59
C LYS A 80 -13.05 1.47 0.22
N GLY A 81 -12.87 0.30 -0.36
CA GLY A 81 -12.31 -0.87 0.33
C GLY A 81 -10.79 -0.83 0.45
N GLU A 82 -10.26 -1.70 1.30
CA GLU A 82 -8.84 -1.86 1.55
C GLU A 82 -8.28 -3.01 0.70
N LEU A 83 -7.29 -2.71 -0.14
CA LEU A 83 -6.60 -3.72 -0.95
C LEU A 83 -5.64 -4.52 -0.07
N GLN A 84 -5.82 -5.83 -0.03
CA GLN A 84 -4.86 -6.72 0.61
C GLN A 84 -3.65 -6.86 -0.31
N LEU A 85 -2.52 -6.31 0.10
CA LEU A 85 -1.27 -6.42 -0.66
C LEU A 85 -0.62 -7.79 -0.46
N THR A 86 -0.01 -8.31 -1.52
CA THR A 86 0.88 -9.46 -1.39
C THR A 86 2.16 -9.06 -0.64
N LEU A 87 2.89 -10.04 -0.10
CA LEU A 87 4.17 -9.79 0.57
C LEU A 87 5.18 -9.10 -0.37
N GLU A 88 5.22 -9.51 -1.63
CA GLU A 88 6.11 -8.95 -2.65
C GLU A 88 5.74 -7.49 -2.98
N GLN A 89 4.45 -7.20 -3.14
CA GLN A 89 3.98 -5.82 -3.38
C GLN A 89 4.28 -4.92 -2.19
N ARG A 90 4.04 -5.40 -0.97
CA ARG A 90 4.37 -4.65 0.25
C ARG A 90 5.87 -4.36 0.33
N ARG A 91 6.73 -5.34 0.07
CA ARG A 91 8.19 -5.15 0.04
C ARG A 91 8.59 -4.11 -1.01
N ARG A 92 8.04 -4.19 -2.22
CA ARG A 92 8.32 -3.23 -3.28
C ARG A 92 7.97 -1.80 -2.89
N LEU A 93 6.78 -1.58 -2.33
CA LEU A 93 6.35 -0.24 -1.90
C LEU A 93 7.22 0.30 -0.76
N ILE A 94 7.63 -0.55 0.17
CA ILE A 94 8.54 -0.18 1.25
C ILE A 94 9.90 0.25 0.67
N GLU A 95 10.46 -0.50 -0.27
CA GLU A 95 11.73 -0.16 -0.92
C GLU A 95 11.64 1.14 -1.74
N GLU A 96 10.56 1.34 -2.48
CA GLU A 96 10.31 2.60 -3.20
C GLU A 96 10.21 3.79 -2.23
N LYS A 97 9.51 3.62 -1.11
CA LYS A 97 9.41 4.65 -0.05
C LYS A 97 10.76 4.91 0.63
N LYS A 98 11.53 3.86 0.94
CA LYS A 98 12.89 3.94 1.49
C LYS A 98 13.79 4.78 0.61
N LYS A 99 13.79 4.53 -0.71
CA LYS A 99 14.54 5.32 -1.70
C LYS A 99 14.12 6.79 -1.72
N ALA A 100 12.83 7.08 -1.65
CA ALA A 100 12.34 8.45 -1.59
C ALA A 100 12.83 9.18 -0.32
N ILE A 101 12.79 8.52 0.84
CA ILE A 101 13.31 9.06 2.10
C ILE A 101 14.82 9.34 1.98
N ILE A 102 15.60 8.40 1.45
CA ILE A 102 17.05 8.57 1.24
C ILE A 102 17.34 9.76 0.31
N ALA A 103 16.57 9.93 -0.76
CA ALA A 103 16.73 11.07 -1.67
C ALA A 103 16.50 12.41 -0.97
N ILE A 104 15.47 12.50 -0.12
CA ILE A 104 15.20 13.70 0.71
C ILE A 104 16.35 13.94 1.68
N LEU A 105 16.81 12.91 2.38
CA LEU A 105 17.91 13.02 3.35
C LEU A 105 19.21 13.48 2.68
N THR A 106 19.56 12.89 1.54
CA THR A 106 20.78 13.23 0.77
C THR A 106 20.77 14.69 0.33
N LYS A 107 19.60 15.22 -0.04
CA LYS A 107 19.45 16.61 -0.49
C LYS A 107 19.50 17.62 0.66
N ASN A 108 18.99 17.25 1.83
CA ASN A 108 18.74 18.19 2.92
C ASN A 108 19.74 18.09 4.08
N PHE A 109 20.58 17.06 4.15
CA PHE A 109 21.50 16.84 5.27
C PHE A 109 22.95 16.67 4.83
N VAL A 110 23.85 17.27 5.60
CA VAL A 110 25.31 17.19 5.41
C VAL A 110 25.99 16.63 6.66
N ASP A 111 27.23 16.17 6.50
CA ASP A 111 28.09 15.83 7.62
C ASP A 111 28.58 17.12 8.30
N PRO A 112 28.34 17.35 9.60
CA PRO A 112 28.81 18.54 10.30
C PRO A 112 30.34 18.68 10.33
N ARG A 113 31.09 17.59 10.14
CA ARG A 113 32.56 17.59 10.20
C ARG A 113 33.18 18.10 8.90
N THR A 114 32.59 17.75 7.77
CA THR A 114 33.12 18.08 6.43
C THR A 114 32.27 19.13 5.70
N ASN A 115 31.07 19.42 6.20
CA ASN A 115 30.01 20.20 5.53
C ASN A 115 29.64 19.66 4.13
N SER A 116 29.93 18.39 3.86
CA SER A 116 29.61 17.74 2.59
C SER A 116 28.38 16.84 2.72
N PRO A 117 27.58 16.67 1.65
CA PRO A 117 26.46 15.73 1.65
C PRO A 117 26.91 14.29 1.90
N HIS A 118 26.12 13.55 2.66
CA HIS A 118 26.33 12.10 2.82
C HIS A 118 25.91 11.38 1.52
N PRO A 119 26.71 10.43 1.00
CA PRO A 119 26.30 9.63 -0.15
C PRO A 119 25.03 8.79 0.15
N PRO A 120 24.16 8.53 -0.85
CA PRO A 120 22.94 7.73 -0.65
C PRO A 120 23.19 6.37 0.01
N ILE A 121 24.26 5.68 -0.38
CA ILE A 121 24.63 4.37 0.17
C ILE A 121 24.95 4.43 1.68
N ARG A 122 25.40 5.58 2.18
CA ARG A 122 25.65 5.82 3.61
C ARG A 122 24.33 5.78 4.39
N PHE A 123 23.28 6.39 3.85
CA PHE A 123 21.94 6.36 4.43
C PHE A 123 21.31 4.98 4.32
N GLU A 124 21.49 4.27 3.20
CA GLU A 124 20.99 2.90 3.03
C GLU A 124 21.52 1.97 4.12
N GLN A 125 22.85 1.97 4.32
CA GLN A 125 23.51 1.18 5.36
C GLN A 125 23.06 1.58 6.76
N ALA A 126 22.93 2.88 7.02
CA ALA A 126 22.49 3.38 8.32
C ALA A 126 21.05 2.94 8.63
N LEU A 127 20.13 3.04 7.65
CA LEU A 127 18.74 2.59 7.77
C LEU A 127 18.62 1.09 8.07
N GLU A 128 19.48 0.27 7.46
CA GLU A 128 19.54 -1.17 7.73
C GLU A 128 20.01 -1.48 9.16
N GLN A 129 20.94 -0.68 9.69
CA GLN A 129 21.43 -0.83 11.06
C GLN A 129 20.38 -0.44 12.10
N VAL A 130 19.66 0.67 11.89
CA VAL A 130 18.66 1.17 12.85
C VAL A 130 17.34 0.40 12.78
N ARG A 131 17.13 -0.40 11.72
CA ARG A 131 15.93 -1.23 11.51
C ARG A 131 14.62 -0.45 11.65
N VAL A 132 14.60 0.78 11.14
CA VAL A 132 13.40 1.62 11.16
C VAL A 132 12.32 0.98 10.30
N SER A 133 11.11 0.87 10.86
CA SER A 133 9.94 0.42 10.11
C SER A 133 9.44 1.55 9.22
N ILE A 134 9.33 1.28 7.91
CA ILE A 134 8.82 2.22 6.91
C ILE A 134 7.41 1.77 6.52
N ASP A 135 6.46 2.70 6.62
CA ASP A 135 5.09 2.53 6.18
C ASP A 135 4.97 2.89 4.69
N PRO A 136 4.54 1.97 3.81
CA PRO A 136 4.37 2.24 2.39
C PRO A 136 3.24 3.24 2.09
N PHE A 137 2.25 3.39 2.97
CA PHE A 137 1.06 4.20 2.73
C PHE A 137 1.17 5.63 3.25
N ARG A 138 2.12 5.90 4.16
CA ARG A 138 2.41 7.25 4.62
C ARG A 138 3.37 7.96 3.66
N SER A 139 3.29 9.29 3.60
CA SER A 139 4.23 10.07 2.78
C SER A 139 5.67 9.91 3.30
N ALA A 140 6.66 10.21 2.45
CA ALA A 140 8.06 10.13 2.88
C ALA A 140 8.37 11.23 3.90
N GLU A 141 7.77 12.40 3.70
CA GLU A 141 7.87 13.59 4.52
C GLU A 141 7.31 13.37 5.93
N GLU A 142 6.14 12.74 6.06
CA GLU A 142 5.54 12.41 7.37
C GLU A 142 6.39 11.47 8.22
N GLN A 143 7.20 10.62 7.58
CA GLN A 143 8.04 9.64 8.25
C GLN A 143 9.46 10.13 8.47
N LEU A 144 9.82 11.26 7.84
CA LEU A 144 11.19 11.76 7.79
C LEU A 144 11.73 12.07 9.19
N GLN A 145 10.93 12.71 10.05
CA GLN A 145 11.37 13.07 11.41
C GLN A 145 11.73 11.83 12.23
N THR A 146 10.88 10.80 12.22
CA THR A 146 11.13 9.52 12.90
C THR A 146 12.41 8.86 12.39
N VAL A 147 12.64 8.91 11.08
CA VAL A 147 13.85 8.37 10.45
C VAL A 147 15.09 9.15 10.89
N ILE A 148 15.06 10.48 10.88
CA ILE A 148 16.18 11.32 11.30
C ILE A 148 16.57 11.02 12.75
N ASP A 149 15.58 10.97 13.65
CA ASP A 149 15.82 10.72 15.07
C ASP A 149 16.46 9.35 15.32
N ALA A 150 16.07 8.34 14.54
CA ALA A 150 16.69 7.02 14.59
C ALA A 150 18.11 6.99 14.00
N LEU A 151 18.42 7.84 13.01
CA LEU A 151 19.74 7.89 12.37
C LEU A 151 20.79 8.67 13.18
N ARG A 152 20.39 9.71 13.92
CA ARG A 152 21.29 10.58 14.71
C ARG A 152 22.30 9.84 15.61
N PRO A 153 21.97 8.73 16.29
CA PRO A 153 22.93 7.99 17.12
C PRO A 153 24.10 7.38 16.35
N ILE A 154 23.93 7.06 15.07
CA ILE A 154 24.94 6.35 14.26
C ILE A 154 25.50 7.20 13.11
N LEU A 155 24.78 8.24 12.70
CA LEU A 155 25.15 9.11 11.59
C LEU A 155 24.98 10.58 12.02
N PRO A 156 26.06 11.38 12.04
CA PRO A 156 25.96 12.79 12.37
C PRO A 156 25.27 13.54 11.22
N LEU A 157 24.11 14.12 11.53
CA LEU A 157 23.26 14.83 10.58
C LEU A 157 23.14 16.29 10.98
N LYS A 158 23.53 17.18 10.07
CA LYS A 158 23.30 18.62 10.16
C LYS A 158 22.38 19.02 9.01
N SER A 159 21.27 19.67 9.35
CA SER A 159 20.35 20.28 8.37
C SER A 159 20.89 21.60 7.86
#